data_AF-A0A8T5S9U0-F1
#
_entry.id   AF-A0A8T5S9U0-F1
#
_cell.length_a   1.000
_cell.length_b   1.000
_cell.length_c   1.000
_cell.angle_alpha   90.00
_cell.angle_beta   90.00
_cell.angle_gamma   90.00
#
_symmetry.space_group_name_H-M   'P 1'
#
loop_
_entity.id
_entity.type
_entity.pdbx_description
1 polymer ?
#
loop_
_entity_poly.entity_id
_entity_poly.type
_entity_poly.pdbx_seq_one_letter_code
_entity_poly.pdbx_strand_id
1 'polypeptide(L)'
;MENNKKSKSKKSIKPKIKKENGLAITYDKKALYERFPHLIDEINGKKKVVKIESVEGSPHSLNLNSGKNHSRELVNPGAIDFIRRCKTKEEAFNILDYLLKRKEISKSSYESFKRQIHQEASLKSFIDKHGGFKSPGYYEKKYRDLIREKPNQNRKED
;
A
#
# COMPACT_ATOMS: atom_id res chain seq x y z
N MET A 1 56.06 6.11 17.76
CA MET A 1 55.16 7.28 17.83
C MET A 1 55.38 8.04 16.53
N GLU A 2 54.45 8.27 15.61
CA GLU A 2 52.99 8.25 15.56
C GLU A 2 52.55 7.86 14.14
N ASN A 3 51.66 6.88 14.01
CA ASN A 3 50.98 6.62 12.75
C ASN A 3 49.79 7.56 12.64
N ASN A 4 49.99 8.65 11.90
CA ASN A 4 49.03 9.71 11.67
C ASN A 4 47.89 9.20 10.75
N LYS A 5 46.85 8.60 11.36
CA LYS A 5 45.61 8.21 10.68
C LYS A 5 44.88 9.48 10.21
N LYS A 6 45.21 9.94 9.01
CA LYS A 6 44.41 10.94 8.27
C LYS A 6 42.99 10.39 8.09
N SER A 7 42.08 10.88 8.94
CA SER A 7 40.64 10.71 8.81
C SER A 7 40.17 11.30 7.48
N LYS A 8 40.11 10.47 6.43
CA LYS A 8 39.55 10.88 5.14
C LYS A 8 38.09 11.26 5.36
N SER A 9 37.77 12.54 5.19
CA SER A 9 36.40 13.05 5.30
C SER A 9 35.50 12.29 4.33
N LYS A 10 34.42 11.69 4.84
CA LYS A 10 33.47 10.91 4.05
C LYS A 10 32.71 11.86 3.12
N LYS A 11 33.21 12.06 1.89
CA LYS A 11 32.53 12.86 0.86
C LYS A 11 31.14 12.27 0.59
N SER A 12 30.11 13.10 0.68
CA SER A 12 28.73 12.73 0.39
C SER A 12 28.54 12.50 -1.11
N ILE A 13 28.16 11.29 -1.52
CA ILE A 13 27.79 10.99 -2.90
C ILE A 13 26.38 11.55 -3.12
N LYS A 14 26.23 12.60 -3.93
CA LYS A 14 24.92 13.17 -4.27
C LYS A 14 24.41 12.52 -5.57
N PRO A 15 23.34 11.71 -5.53
CA PRO A 15 22.78 11.12 -6.75
C PRO A 15 22.19 12.19 -7.66
N LYS A 16 22.38 12.06 -8.98
CA LYS A 16 21.72 12.93 -9.98
C LYS A 16 20.55 12.17 -10.60
N ILE A 17 19.36 12.74 -10.50
CA ILE A 17 18.11 12.13 -11.00
C ILE A 17 17.84 12.66 -12.41
N LYS A 18 17.76 11.77 -13.39
CA LYS A 18 17.25 12.09 -14.73
C LYS A 18 15.81 11.60 -14.83
N LYS A 19 14.90 12.43 -15.33
CA LYS A 19 13.45 12.13 -15.41
C LYS A 19 13.01 11.63 -16.79
N GLU A 20 13.94 11.44 -17.70
CA GLU A 20 13.70 11.32 -19.14
C GLU A 20 13.06 9.97 -19.51
N ASN A 21 13.30 8.89 -18.75
CA ASN A 21 12.77 7.53 -19.00
C ASN A 21 12.55 6.75 -17.67
N GLY A 22 11.83 7.35 -16.71
CA GLY A 22 11.70 6.81 -15.36
C GLY A 22 12.75 7.35 -14.38
N LEU A 23 12.79 6.83 -13.15
CA LEU A 23 13.71 7.30 -12.09
C LEU A 23 15.13 6.75 -12.32
N ALA A 24 15.84 7.27 -13.32
CA ALA A 24 17.23 6.92 -13.58
C ALA A 24 18.16 7.70 -12.64
N ILE A 25 18.73 7.01 -11.66
CA ILE A 25 19.73 7.57 -10.73
C ILE A 25 21.12 7.34 -11.31
N THR A 26 21.84 8.42 -11.63
CA THR A 26 23.24 8.34 -12.04
C THR A 26 24.15 8.55 -10.83
N TYR A 27 25.21 7.75 -10.74
CA TYR A 27 26.18 7.76 -9.65
C TYR A 27 27.61 7.59 -10.17
N ASP A 28 28.60 8.08 -9.42
CA ASP A 28 30.01 7.84 -9.71
C ASP A 28 30.40 6.42 -9.29
N LYS A 29 30.68 5.57 -10.29
CA LYS A 29 30.99 4.15 -10.08
C LYS A 29 32.25 3.98 -9.21
N LYS A 30 33.27 4.83 -9.37
CA LYS A 30 34.52 4.72 -8.59
C LYS A 30 34.27 5.00 -7.12
N ALA A 31 33.54 6.08 -6.83
CA ALA A 31 33.19 6.44 -5.45
C ALA A 31 32.30 5.36 -4.78
N LEU A 32 31.42 4.69 -5.54
CA LEU A 32 30.61 3.59 -4.99
C LEU A 32 31.46 2.34 -4.73
N TYR A 33 32.39 1.98 -5.62
CA TYR A 33 33.31 0.86 -5.44
C TYR A 33 34.23 1.03 -4.22
N GLU A 34 34.74 2.24 -3.98
CA GLU A 34 35.58 2.52 -2.81
C GLU A 34 34.82 2.31 -1.49
N ARG A 35 33.50 2.54 -1.49
CA ARG A 35 32.69 2.52 -0.28
C ARG A 35 31.88 1.24 -0.08
N PHE A 36 31.47 0.61 -1.17
CA PHE A 36 30.59 -0.56 -1.19
C PHE A 36 30.99 -1.55 -2.30
N PRO A 37 32.22 -2.13 -2.26
CA PRO A 37 32.73 -2.99 -3.33
C PRO A 37 31.85 -4.22 -3.57
N HIS A 38 31.49 -4.94 -2.50
CA HIS A 38 30.66 -6.15 -2.60
C HIS A 38 29.24 -5.87 -3.10
N LEU A 39 28.65 -4.72 -2.74
CA LEU A 39 27.31 -4.35 -3.20
C LEU A 39 27.31 -4.09 -4.71
N ILE A 40 28.35 -3.42 -5.23
CA ILE A 40 28.48 -3.23 -6.68
C ILE A 40 28.70 -4.56 -7.38
N ASP A 41 29.49 -5.48 -6.81
CA ASP A 41 29.69 -6.81 -7.38
C ASP A 41 28.38 -7.62 -7.40
N GLU A 42 27.54 -7.49 -6.38
CA GLU A 42 26.19 -8.07 -6.35
C GLU A 42 25.28 -7.46 -7.42
N ILE A 43 25.26 -6.13 -7.55
CA ILE A 43 24.45 -5.40 -8.55
C ILE A 43 24.88 -5.78 -9.97
N ASN A 44 26.19 -5.74 -10.27
CA ASN A 44 26.72 -6.08 -11.60
C ASN A 44 26.56 -7.57 -11.90
N GLY A 45 26.79 -8.43 -10.91
CA GLY A 45 26.62 -9.88 -11.01
C GLY A 45 25.17 -10.33 -11.05
N LYS A 46 24.20 -9.41 -10.88
CA LYS A 46 22.76 -9.70 -10.76
C LYS A 46 22.48 -10.82 -9.75
N LYS A 47 23.29 -10.88 -8.68
CA LYS A 47 23.11 -11.88 -7.62
C LYS A 47 21.98 -11.39 -6.72
N LYS A 48 20.96 -12.24 -6.49
CA LYS A 48 19.77 -11.94 -5.65
C LYS A 48 18.91 -10.75 -6.14
N VAL A 49 18.52 -10.78 -7.42
CA VAL A 49 17.56 -9.81 -7.96
C VAL A 49 16.14 -10.15 -7.48
N VAL A 50 15.48 -9.19 -6.84
CA VAL A 50 14.04 -9.26 -6.53
C VAL A 50 13.30 -8.38 -7.53
N LYS A 51 12.40 -8.96 -8.33
CA LYS A 51 11.56 -8.19 -9.23
C LYS A 51 10.49 -7.49 -8.42
N ILE A 52 10.50 -6.15 -8.43
CA ILE A 52 9.40 -5.37 -7.88
C ILE A 52 8.28 -5.41 -8.92
N GLU A 53 7.24 -6.18 -8.65
CA GLU A 53 6.10 -6.32 -9.56
C GLU A 53 5.20 -5.09 -9.53
N SER A 54 5.11 -4.42 -8.37
CA SER A 54 4.30 -3.23 -8.21
C SER A 54 4.77 -2.36 -7.04
N VAL A 55 4.42 -1.08 -7.10
CA VAL A 55 4.62 -0.11 -6.02
C VAL A 55 3.25 0.26 -5.47
N GLU A 56 3.13 0.24 -4.15
CA GLU A 56 1.93 0.62 -3.42
C GLU A 56 1.52 2.06 -3.78
N GLY A 57 0.28 2.23 -4.27
CA GLY A 57 -0.24 3.50 -4.77
C GLY A 57 -0.16 3.68 -6.29
N SER A 58 0.41 2.74 -7.04
CA SER A 58 0.33 2.76 -8.51
C SER A 58 -1.04 2.25 -9.01
N PRO A 59 -1.59 2.76 -10.12
CA PRO A 59 -2.80 2.19 -10.73
C PRO A 59 -2.67 0.69 -11.06
N HIS A 60 -1.43 0.23 -11.24
CA HIS A 60 -1.08 -1.16 -11.51
C HIS A 60 -1.08 -2.04 -10.24
N SER A 61 -0.86 -1.47 -9.03
CA SER A 61 -0.95 -2.24 -7.76
C SER A 61 -2.38 -2.64 -7.41
N LEU A 62 -3.36 -1.91 -7.92
CA LEU A 62 -4.77 -2.29 -7.86
C LEU A 62 -5.07 -3.53 -8.73
N ASN A 63 -4.28 -3.74 -9.80
CA ASN A 63 -4.49 -4.80 -10.78
C ASN A 63 -3.57 -6.02 -10.64
N LEU A 64 -2.38 -5.91 -10.03
CA LEU A 64 -1.54 -7.11 -9.81
C LEU A 64 -2.04 -8.00 -8.69
N ASN A 65 -2.79 -7.44 -7.73
CA ASN A 65 -3.60 -8.25 -6.84
C ASN A 65 -4.72 -8.98 -7.60
N SER A 66 -5.03 -8.66 -8.87
CA SER A 66 -6.05 -9.38 -9.66
C SER A 66 -5.63 -10.77 -10.12
N GLY A 67 -4.38 -11.21 -9.86
CA GLY A 67 -4.00 -12.62 -9.97
C GLY A 67 -4.50 -13.49 -8.81
N LYS A 68 -4.97 -12.87 -7.73
CA LYS A 68 -5.57 -13.54 -6.56
C LYS A 68 -6.78 -12.70 -6.18
N ASN A 69 -8.01 -13.15 -6.46
CA ASN A 69 -9.31 -12.47 -6.19
C ASN A 69 -9.51 -11.99 -4.72
N HIS A 70 -8.65 -11.12 -4.21
CA HIS A 70 -8.77 -10.48 -2.92
C HIS A 70 -9.72 -9.30 -3.15
N SER A 71 -10.89 -9.33 -2.48
CA SER A 71 -11.79 -8.19 -2.55
C SER A 71 -11.04 -6.93 -2.10
N ARG A 72 -11.18 -5.83 -2.85
CA ARG A 72 -10.46 -4.57 -2.58
C ARG A 72 -10.59 -4.13 -1.12
N GLU A 73 -11.74 -4.41 -0.50
CA GLU A 73 -12.02 -4.14 0.91
C GLU A 73 -11.10 -4.88 1.91
N LEU A 74 -10.53 -6.05 1.55
CA LEU A 74 -9.62 -6.82 2.42
C LEU A 74 -8.20 -6.29 2.39
N VAL A 75 -7.80 -5.66 1.29
CA VAL A 75 -6.44 -5.12 1.10
C VAL A 75 -6.42 -3.65 1.50
N ASN A 76 -7.40 -2.87 1.03
CA ASN A 76 -7.47 -1.44 1.28
C ASN A 76 -8.95 -1.00 1.43
N PRO A 77 -9.51 -1.04 2.65
CA PRO A 77 -10.89 -0.64 2.91
C PRO A 77 -11.12 0.83 2.55
N GLY A 78 -12.22 1.10 1.87
CA GLY A 78 -12.64 2.47 1.52
C GLY A 78 -13.55 3.11 2.56
N ALA A 79 -14.01 4.34 2.27
CA ALA A 79 -14.88 5.10 3.17
C ALA A 79 -16.14 4.33 3.61
N ILE A 80 -16.83 3.67 2.67
CA ILE A 80 -18.03 2.86 2.95
C ILE A 80 -17.69 1.69 3.89
N ASP A 81 -16.53 1.08 3.73
CA ASP A 81 -16.10 -0.04 4.57
C ASP A 81 -15.93 0.36 6.03
N PHE A 82 -15.41 1.57 6.28
CA PHE A 82 -15.34 2.15 7.61
C PHE A 82 -16.71 2.54 8.16
N ILE A 83 -17.57 3.17 7.34
CA ILE A 83 -18.94 3.55 7.74
C ILE A 83 -19.75 2.33 8.16
N ARG A 84 -19.57 1.18 7.48
CA ARG A 84 -20.25 -0.09 7.82
C ARG A 84 -19.89 -0.65 9.19
N ARG A 85 -18.92 -0.08 9.91
CA ARG A 85 -18.56 -0.43 11.31
C ARG A 85 -19.12 0.57 12.34
N CYS A 86 -19.68 1.69 11.88
CA CYS A 86 -20.23 2.72 12.75
C CYS A 86 -21.61 2.32 13.29
N LYS A 87 -21.89 2.71 14.53
CA LYS A 87 -23.19 2.51 15.19
C LYS A 87 -24.06 3.76 15.10
N THR A 88 -23.45 4.94 15.08
CA THR A 88 -24.17 6.24 15.06
C THR A 88 -23.79 7.08 13.84
N LYS A 89 -24.70 7.97 13.41
CA LYS A 89 -24.43 8.90 12.28
C LYS A 89 -23.22 9.81 12.58
N GLU A 90 -23.06 10.21 13.84
CA GLU A 90 -21.93 11.03 14.30
C GLU A 90 -20.59 10.32 14.10
N GLU A 91 -20.50 9.03 14.46
CA GLU A 91 -19.30 8.22 14.19
C GLU A 91 -18.98 8.18 12.69
N ALA A 92 -20.00 7.97 11.84
CA ALA A 92 -19.83 7.94 10.39
C ALA A 92 -19.32 9.28 9.83
N PHE A 93 -19.83 10.40 10.35
CA PHE A 93 -19.35 11.73 9.96
C PHE A 93 -17.93 12.01 10.44
N ASN A 94 -17.57 11.61 11.66
CA ASN A 94 -16.20 11.74 12.17
C ASN A 94 -15.20 10.94 11.32
N ILE A 95 -15.58 9.74 10.87
CA ILE A 95 -14.79 8.94 9.94
C ILE A 95 -14.63 9.68 8.60
N LEU A 96 -15.71 10.21 8.03
CA LEU A 96 -15.64 10.96 6.78
C LEU A 96 -14.75 12.21 6.89
N ASP A 97 -14.84 12.94 8.00
CA ASP A 97 -14.01 14.12 8.27
C ASP A 97 -12.52 13.73 8.38
N TYR A 98 -12.24 12.62 9.07
CA TYR A 98 -10.88 12.08 9.18
C TYR A 98 -10.29 11.69 7.82
N LEU A 99 -11.08 11.01 6.98
CA LEU A 99 -10.65 10.60 5.64
C LEU A 99 -10.44 11.81 4.71
N LEU A 100 -11.29 12.84 4.82
CA LEU A 100 -11.14 14.09 4.06
C LEU A 100 -9.86 14.83 4.48
N LYS A 101 -9.59 14.94 5.79
CA LYS A 101 -8.38 15.57 6.32
C LYS A 101 -7.10 14.90 5.82
N ARG A 102 -7.14 13.57 5.65
CA ARG A 102 -6.03 12.76 5.10
C ARG A 102 -5.98 12.75 3.57
N LYS A 103 -6.94 13.39 2.89
CA LYS A 103 -7.10 13.38 1.43
C LYS A 103 -7.26 11.98 0.85
N GLU A 104 -7.82 11.04 1.63
CA GLU A 104 -8.15 9.69 1.16
C GLU A 104 -9.47 9.67 0.37
N ILE A 105 -10.32 10.68 0.59
CA ILE A 105 -11.51 10.96 -0.22
C ILE A 105 -11.47 12.40 -0.75
N SER A 106 -12.08 12.62 -1.91
CA SER A 106 -12.25 13.97 -2.45
C SER A 106 -13.39 14.71 -1.73
N LYS A 107 -13.38 16.04 -1.83
CA LYS A 107 -14.48 16.88 -1.29
C LYS A 107 -15.83 16.51 -1.92
N SER A 108 -15.87 16.20 -3.22
CA SER A 108 -17.12 15.80 -3.88
C SER A 108 -17.65 14.46 -3.36
N SER A 109 -16.77 13.48 -3.14
CA SER A 109 -17.14 12.19 -2.55
C SER A 109 -17.65 12.36 -1.11
N TYR A 110 -16.98 13.20 -0.32
CA TYR A 110 -17.37 13.52 1.05
C TYR A 110 -18.80 14.10 1.13
N GLU A 111 -19.10 15.14 0.33
CA GLU A 111 -20.44 15.75 0.32
C GLU A 111 -21.51 14.77 -0.16
N SER A 112 -21.17 13.91 -1.13
CA SER A 112 -22.08 12.86 -1.61
C SER A 112 -22.41 11.86 -0.49
N PHE A 113 -21.41 11.39 0.26
CA PHE A 113 -21.64 10.47 1.38
C PHE A 113 -22.46 11.13 2.49
N LYS A 114 -22.16 12.38 2.85
CA LYS A 114 -22.96 13.12 3.85
C LYS A 114 -24.42 13.20 3.42
N ARG A 115 -24.68 13.62 2.18
CA ARG A 115 -26.04 13.71 1.64
C ARG A 115 -26.77 12.37 1.69
N GLN A 116 -26.12 11.28 1.30
CA GLN A 116 -26.73 9.94 1.34
C GLN A 116 -27.07 9.51 2.77
N ILE A 117 -26.17 9.69 3.73
CA ILE A 117 -26.42 9.34 5.15
C ILE A 117 -27.55 10.21 5.75
N HIS A 118 -27.69 11.46 5.31
CA HIS A 118 -28.78 12.34 5.71
C HIS A 118 -30.13 11.93 5.09
N GLN A 119 -30.15 11.52 3.82
CA GLN A 119 -31.37 11.09 3.11
C GLN A 119 -31.93 9.77 3.64
N GLU A 120 -31.08 8.88 4.13
CA GLU A 120 -31.49 7.59 4.68
C GLU A 120 -32.12 7.75 6.07
N ALA A 121 -33.23 7.04 6.30
CA ALA A 121 -34.01 7.11 7.54
C ALA A 121 -33.16 6.78 8.79
N SER A 122 -32.20 5.87 8.65
CA SER A 122 -31.25 5.52 9.70
C SER A 122 -29.88 5.19 9.11
N LEU A 123 -28.83 5.26 9.94
CA LEU A 123 -27.50 4.77 9.52
C LEU A 123 -27.56 3.27 9.17
N LYS A 124 -28.38 2.49 9.88
CA LYS A 124 -28.57 1.07 9.61
C LYS A 124 -29.10 0.82 8.19
N SER A 125 -30.08 1.61 7.72
CA SER A 125 -30.59 1.54 6.33
C SER A 125 -29.47 1.74 5.31
N PHE A 126 -28.64 2.77 5.51
CA PHE A 126 -27.48 3.03 4.68
C PHE A 126 -26.50 1.84 4.69
N ILE A 127 -26.17 1.32 5.86
CA ILE A 127 -25.25 0.20 6.02
C ILE A 127 -25.78 -1.08 5.34
N ASP A 128 -27.06 -1.39 5.52
CA ASP A 128 -27.72 -2.58 4.96
C ASP A 128 -27.72 -2.52 3.42
N LYS A 129 -28.00 -1.33 2.85
CA LYS A 129 -27.89 -1.07 1.40
C LYS A 129 -26.49 -1.30 0.84
N HIS A 130 -25.46 -1.11 1.66
CA HIS A 130 -24.05 -1.28 1.30
C HIS A 130 -23.45 -2.63 1.74
N GLY A 131 -24.29 -3.63 2.02
CA GLY A 131 -23.86 -5.01 2.31
C GLY A 131 -23.83 -5.36 3.80
N GLY A 132 -24.49 -4.56 4.64
CA GLY A 132 -24.69 -4.85 6.06
C GLY A 132 -23.51 -4.50 6.96
N PHE A 133 -23.77 -4.58 8.27
CA PHE A 133 -22.83 -4.19 9.32
C PHE A 133 -21.60 -5.11 9.37
N LYS A 134 -20.41 -4.52 9.45
CA LYS A 134 -19.14 -5.25 9.61
C LYS A 134 -18.83 -5.43 11.09
N SER A 135 -19.11 -6.62 11.63
CA SER A 135 -18.81 -6.97 13.02
C SER A 135 -17.30 -6.95 13.32
N PRO A 136 -16.90 -6.85 14.60
CA PRO A 136 -15.55 -7.21 15.00
C PRO A 136 -15.16 -8.59 14.44
N GLY A 137 -13.92 -8.75 13.96
CA GLY A 137 -13.47 -9.99 13.31
C GLY A 137 -13.88 -10.16 11.84
N TYR A 138 -14.59 -9.20 11.23
CA TYR A 138 -15.10 -9.33 9.86
C TYR A 138 -14.00 -9.62 8.82
N TYR A 139 -12.92 -8.85 8.84
CA TYR A 139 -11.85 -8.96 7.83
C TYR A 139 -11.05 -10.24 8.01
N GLU A 140 -10.79 -10.61 9.27
CA GLU A 140 -10.10 -11.84 9.67
C GLU A 140 -10.87 -13.07 9.20
N LYS A 141 -12.20 -13.07 9.42
CA LYS A 141 -13.09 -14.13 8.95
C LYS A 141 -13.09 -14.21 7.43
N LYS A 142 -13.32 -13.08 6.75
CA LYS A 142 -13.33 -13.01 5.27
C LYS A 142 -12.01 -13.45 4.65
N TYR A 143 -10.88 -13.06 5.23
CA TYR A 143 -9.57 -13.46 4.76
C TYR A 143 -9.31 -14.95 4.98
N ARG A 144 -9.72 -15.50 6.12
CA ARG A 144 -9.64 -16.95 6.39
C ARG A 144 -10.48 -17.77 5.41
N ASP A 145 -11.70 -17.33 5.14
CA ASP A 145 -12.61 -18.00 4.19
C ASP A 145 -12.02 -17.95 2.77
N LEU A 146 -11.46 -16.81 2.37
CA LEU A 146 -10.77 -16.66 1.09
C LEU A 146 -9.54 -17.58 0.96
N ILE A 147 -8.78 -17.82 2.04
CA ILE A 147 -7.69 -18.79 2.03
C ILE A 147 -8.22 -20.22 1.87
N ARG A 148 -9.32 -20.55 2.55
CA ARG A 148 -9.93 -21.89 2.51
C ARG A 148 -10.51 -22.24 1.15
N GLU A 149 -11.06 -21.26 0.45
CA GLU A 149 -11.66 -21.44 -0.88
C GLU A 149 -10.62 -21.62 -2.00
N LYS A 150 -9.32 -21.39 -1.74
CA LYS A 150 -8.28 -21.68 -2.74
C LYS A 150 -8.02 -23.19 -2.77
N PRO A 151 -8.35 -23.91 -3.86
CA PRO A 151 -7.93 -25.30 -4.00
C PRO A 151 -6.41 -25.37 -3.95
N ASN A 152 -5.88 -26.38 -3.25
CA ASN A 152 -4.45 -26.71 -3.21
C ASN A 152 -3.95 -27.00 -4.63
N GLN A 153 -3.49 -25.98 -5.36
CA GLN A 153 -2.90 -26.11 -6.70
C GLN A 153 -1.47 -26.69 -6.68
N ASN A 154 -0.98 -27.18 -5.53
CA ASN A 154 0.34 -27.79 -5.36
C ASN A 154 0.25 -29.23 -4.81
N ARG A 155 -0.64 -30.06 -5.34
CA ARG A 155 -0.43 -31.51 -5.34
C ARG A 155 0.02 -31.90 -6.73
N LYS A 156 1.33 -31.78 -6.99
CA LYS A 156 1.95 -32.61 -8.03
C LYS A 156 1.93 -34.02 -7.45
N GLU A 157 1.22 -34.90 -8.12
CA GLU A 157 1.28 -36.34 -7.89
C GLU A 157 2.71 -36.78 -8.24
N ASP A 158 3.41 -37.35 -7.25
CA ASP A 158 4.67 -38.08 -7.46
C ASP A 158 4.35 -39.52 -7.91
#